data_AF-A0A817KHE3-F1
#
_entry.id   AF-A0A817KHE3-F1
#
_cell.length_a   1.000
_cell.length_b   1.000
_cell.length_c   1.000
_cell.angle_alpha   90.00
_cell.angle_beta   90.00
_cell.angle_gamma   90.00
#
_symmetry.space_group_name_H-M   'P 1'
#
loop_
_entity.id
_entity.type
_entity.pdbx_description
1 polymer ?
#
loop_
_entity_poly.entity_id
_entity_poly.type
_entity_poly.pdbx_seq_one_letter_code
_entity_poly.pdbx_strand_id
1 'polypeptide(L)'
;MSNLLSASDQFGIMSTNTSLQQSTTFSFWYFMHGSQIGTLALIVNDQTLWEKSGRQGLPAWHQANITLPVGAYLNIIFAANRTGTGRSSDIAIDDIVLEGES
;
A
#
# COMPACT_ATOMS: atom_id res chain seq x y z
N MET A 1 14.40 -23.22 -12.84
CA MET A 1 14.44 -22.35 -11.64
C MET A 1 13.88 -21.01 -12.06
N SER A 2 12.65 -20.69 -11.65
CA SER A 2 11.92 -19.49 -12.07
C SER A 2 12.57 -18.23 -11.50
N ASN A 3 12.62 -17.20 -12.33
CA ASN A 3 13.39 -15.97 -12.16
C ASN A 3 13.18 -15.30 -10.80
N LEU A 4 14.30 -14.92 -10.18
CA LEU A 4 14.36 -13.97 -9.09
C LEU A 4 13.85 -12.61 -9.58
N LEU A 5 12.80 -12.11 -8.93
CA LEU A 5 12.38 -10.73 -9.06
C LEU A 5 13.44 -9.82 -8.41
N SER A 6 14.11 -9.04 -9.26
CA SER A 6 15.13 -8.05 -8.90
C SER A 6 14.48 -6.81 -8.29
N ALA A 7 15.27 -6.06 -7.53
CA ALA A 7 14.92 -4.81 -6.86
C ALA A 7 13.89 -3.94 -7.61
N SER A 8 12.92 -3.41 -6.85
CA SER A 8 11.75 -2.62 -7.26
C SER A 8 10.54 -3.38 -7.81
N ASP A 9 10.05 -4.38 -7.08
CA ASP A 9 8.70 -4.92 -7.34
C ASP A 9 7.65 -3.88 -6.93
N GLN A 10 7.36 -2.91 -7.80
CA GLN A 10 6.14 -2.11 -7.72
C GLN A 10 4.97 -3.01 -8.11
N PHE A 11 4.02 -3.20 -7.19
CA PHE A 11 2.83 -4.00 -7.45
C PHE A 11 1.61 -3.06 -7.48
N GLY A 12 1.29 -2.53 -8.66
CA GLY A 12 0.09 -1.70 -8.84
C GLY A 12 -1.18 -2.54 -8.78
N ILE A 13 -2.00 -2.36 -7.74
CA ILE A 13 -3.21 -3.19 -7.53
C ILE A 13 -4.47 -2.51 -8.10
N MET A 14 -4.51 -1.18 -8.27
CA MET A 14 -5.79 -0.53 -8.59
C MET A 14 -5.67 0.83 -9.31
N SER A 15 -5.86 0.84 -10.64
CA SER A 15 -6.19 2.08 -11.37
C SER A 15 -7.71 2.23 -11.48
N THR A 16 -8.28 3.33 -10.98
CA THR A 16 -9.71 3.62 -11.16
C THR A 16 -9.90 4.87 -12.01
N ASN A 17 -10.74 4.82 -13.03
CA ASN A 17 -11.14 6.00 -13.79
C ASN A 17 -12.31 6.71 -13.09
N THR A 18 -12.20 6.93 -11.78
CA THR A 18 -13.23 7.56 -10.96
C THR A 18 -12.74 8.92 -10.48
N SER A 19 -13.48 9.98 -10.81
CA SER A 19 -13.32 11.27 -10.14
C SER A 19 -14.07 11.22 -8.81
N LEU A 20 -13.40 11.48 -7.69
CA LEU A 20 -14.09 11.69 -6.43
C LEU A 20 -14.80 13.04 -6.45
N GLN A 21 -16.10 13.03 -6.16
CA GLN A 21 -16.95 14.23 -6.08
C GLN A 21 -17.07 14.77 -4.64
N GLN A 22 -16.61 14.00 -3.65
CA GLN A 22 -16.63 14.33 -2.23
C GLN A 22 -15.40 13.75 -1.53
N SER A 23 -15.13 14.22 -0.31
CA SER A 23 -14.09 13.63 0.55
C SER A 23 -14.37 12.13 0.72
N THR A 24 -13.36 11.32 0.46
CA THR A 24 -13.47 9.87 0.48
C THR A 24 -12.30 9.29 1.25
N THR A 25 -12.59 8.38 2.17
CA THR A 25 -11.59 7.66 2.94
C THR A 25 -11.24 6.36 2.20
N PHE A 26 -9.96 6.20 1.93
CA PHE A 26 -9.37 4.95 1.46
C PHE A 26 -8.72 4.25 2.65
N SER A 27 -9.24 3.08 3.01
CA SER A 27 -8.74 2.29 4.11
C SER A 27 -8.32 0.91 3.65
N PHE A 28 -7.36 0.33 4.36
CA PHE A 28 -6.88 -1.03 4.12
C PHE A 28 -6.22 -1.57 5.38
N TRP A 29 -6.22 -2.89 5.50
CA TRP A 29 -5.42 -3.61 6.50
C TRP A 29 -4.08 -4.01 5.90
N TYR A 30 -3.03 -3.96 6.70
CA TYR A 30 -1.69 -4.33 6.30
C TYR A 30 -0.99 -5.15 7.39
N PHE A 31 -0.15 -6.09 6.93
CA PHE A 31 0.73 -6.92 7.74
C PHE A 31 2.14 -6.79 7.19
N MET A 32 3.11 -6.52 8.07
CA MET A 32 4.52 -6.36 7.71
C MET A 32 5.38 -7.05 8.77
N HIS A 33 5.85 -8.26 8.44
CA HIS A 33 6.56 -9.13 9.37
C HIS A 33 7.82 -9.73 8.76
N GLY A 34 8.90 -9.69 9.52
CA GLY A 34 10.19 -10.24 9.11
C GLY A 34 11.34 -9.30 9.41
N SER A 35 12.55 -9.78 9.26
CA SER A 35 13.79 -9.05 9.56
C SER A 35 14.35 -8.24 8.37
N GLN A 36 13.86 -8.49 7.15
CA GLN A 36 14.31 -7.86 5.90
C GLN A 36 13.16 -7.13 5.20
N ILE A 37 12.20 -6.65 5.99
CA ILE A 37 11.10 -5.82 5.53
C ILE A 37 11.66 -4.45 5.18
N GLY A 38 11.37 -4.00 3.96
CA GLY A 38 11.62 -2.62 3.57
C GLY A 38 10.40 -1.77 3.85
N THR A 39 9.79 -1.25 2.81
CA THR A 39 8.75 -0.23 2.87
C THR A 39 7.48 -0.72 2.19
N LEU A 40 6.33 -0.33 2.72
CA LEU A 40 5.04 -0.34 2.02
C LEU A 40 4.54 1.11 1.94
N ALA A 41 4.21 1.57 0.74
CA ALA A 41 3.72 2.92 0.49
C ALA A 41 2.41 2.89 -0.32
N LEU A 42 1.53 3.86 -0.06
CA LEU A 42 0.39 4.20 -0.88
C LEU A 42 0.73 5.46 -1.68
N ILE A 43 0.75 5.32 -3.00
CA ILE A 43 1.01 6.39 -3.96
C ILE A 43 -0.29 6.69 -4.69
N VAL A 44 -0.70 7.96 -4.69
CA VAL A 44 -1.90 8.43 -5.38
C VAL A 44 -1.49 9.55 -6.34
N ASN A 45 -1.72 9.38 -7.64
CA ASN A 45 -1.36 10.36 -8.67
C ASN A 45 0.09 10.84 -8.52
N ASP A 46 1.03 9.89 -8.42
CA ASP A 46 2.47 10.09 -8.24
C ASP A 46 2.88 10.76 -6.92
N GLN A 47 1.96 10.94 -5.97
CA GLN A 47 2.24 11.45 -4.64
C GLN A 47 2.13 10.35 -3.58
N THR A 48 3.16 10.16 -2.76
CA THR A 48 3.09 9.28 -1.60
C THR A 48 2.21 9.90 -0.52
N LEU A 49 1.05 9.29 -0.27
CA LEU A 49 0.12 9.74 0.78
C LEU A 49 0.29 9.00 2.10
N TRP A 50 0.86 7.79 2.05
CA TRP A 50 1.11 6.99 3.24
C TRP A 50 2.31 6.08 3.04
N GLU A 51 3.08 5.86 4.11
CA GLU A 51 4.24 4.97 4.09
C GLU A 51 4.51 4.37 5.46
N LYS A 52 4.90 3.10 5.49
CA LYS A 52 5.51 2.43 6.64
C LYS A 52 6.74 1.67 6.23
N SER A 53 7.74 1.67 7.10
CA SER A 53 9.01 0.96 6.91
C SER A 53 9.27 0.01 8.07
N GLY A 54 9.90 -1.12 7.76
CA GLY A 54 10.26 -2.16 8.71
C GLY A 54 9.08 -2.95 9.28
N ARG A 55 9.38 -3.80 10.26
CA ARG A 55 8.41 -4.61 10.98
C ARG A 55 7.51 -3.74 11.86
N GLN A 56 6.20 -4.00 11.85
CA GLN A 56 5.20 -3.18 12.57
C GLN A 56 4.81 -3.72 13.95
N GLY A 57 5.31 -4.91 14.34
CA GLY A 57 5.14 -5.44 15.69
C GLY A 57 3.80 -6.15 15.91
N LEU A 58 3.32 -6.15 17.17
CA LEU A 58 2.02 -6.70 17.57
C LEU A 58 1.05 -5.55 17.94
N PRO A 59 -0.25 -5.63 17.60
CA PRO A 59 -0.90 -6.71 16.85
C PRO A 59 -0.31 -6.83 15.44
N ALA A 60 -0.41 -8.03 14.86
CA ALA A 60 0.25 -8.35 13.59
C ALA A 60 -0.30 -7.54 12.41
N TRP A 61 -1.61 -7.32 12.42
CA TRP A 61 -2.35 -6.54 11.42
C TRP A 61 -2.63 -5.14 11.95
N HIS A 62 -2.46 -4.16 11.07
CA HIS A 62 -2.69 -2.75 11.33
C HIS A 62 -3.61 -2.19 10.26
N GLN A 63 -4.40 -1.18 10.61
CA GLN A 63 -5.28 -0.50 9.65
C GLN A 63 -4.70 0.88 9.30
N ALA A 64 -4.76 1.24 8.02
CA ALA A 64 -4.48 2.58 7.54
C ALA A 64 -5.77 3.23 7.04
N ASN A 65 -5.92 4.54 7.30
CA ASN A 65 -7.03 5.36 6.81
C ASN A 65 -6.45 6.63 6.18
N ILE A 66 -6.70 6.84 4.90
CA ILE A 66 -6.15 7.94 4.10
C ILE A 66 -7.31 8.70 3.45
N THR A 67 -7.39 10.00 3.70
CA THR A 67 -8.31 10.88 2.95
C THR A 67 -7.75 11.12 1.56
N LEU A 68 -8.53 10.81 0.53
CA LEU A 68 -8.15 11.00 -0.86
C LEU A 68 -8.48 12.41 -1.37
N PRO A 69 -7.66 12.98 -2.27
CA PRO A 69 -7.95 14.28 -2.88
C PRO A 69 -9.18 14.21 -3.80
N VAL A 70 -10.00 15.25 -3.74
CA VAL A 70 -11.21 15.43 -4.56
C VAL A 70 -10.84 15.97 -5.95
N GLY A 71 -11.61 15.62 -6.99
CA GLY A 71 -11.62 16.36 -8.25
C GLY A 71 -10.65 15.90 -9.35
N ALA A 72 -9.92 14.79 -9.16
CA ALA A 72 -9.12 14.17 -10.22
C ALA A 72 -9.42 12.67 -10.34
N TYR A 73 -9.10 12.10 -11.51
CA TYR A 73 -9.02 10.64 -11.66
C TYR A 73 -7.95 10.09 -10.73
N LEU A 74 -8.21 8.94 -10.11
CA LEU A 74 -7.33 8.36 -9.11
C LEU A 74 -6.55 7.16 -9.65
N ASN A 75 -5.25 7.35 -9.76
CA ASN A 75 -4.30 6.26 -9.89
C ASN A 75 -3.76 5.91 -8.49
N ILE A 76 -4.10 4.74 -7.97
CA ILE A 76 -3.71 4.28 -6.63
C ILE A 76 -2.76 3.08 -6.75
N ILE A 77 -1.55 3.23 -6.22
CA ILE A 77 -0.50 2.22 -6.28
C ILE A 77 -0.04 1.88 -4.87
N PHE A 78 -0.03 0.59 -4.55
CA PHE A 78 0.74 0.09 -3.43
C PHE A 78 2.16 -0.24 -3.91
N ALA A 79 3.15 0.47 -3.39
CA ALA A 79 4.55 0.21 -3.70
C ALA A 79 5.20 -0.49 -2.51
N ALA A 80 5.74 -1.69 -2.73
CA ALA A 80 6.43 -2.46 -1.71
C ALA A 80 7.89 -2.65 -2.08
N ASN A 81 8.78 -2.61 -1.09
CA ASN A 81 10.17 -2.98 -1.27
C ASN A 81 10.66 -3.85 -0.09
N ARG A 82 11.79 -4.52 -0.32
CA ARG A 82 12.48 -5.36 0.67
C ARG A 82 13.91 -4.86 0.83
N THR A 83 14.46 -4.97 2.03
CA THR A 83 15.84 -4.54 2.34
C THR A 83 16.87 -5.64 2.15
N GLY A 84 16.45 -6.86 1.83
CA GLY A 84 17.34 -8.01 1.61
C GLY A 84 16.83 -8.99 0.55
N THR A 85 17.63 -10.02 0.29
CA THR A 85 17.35 -11.06 -0.72
C THR A 85 16.75 -12.35 -0.12
N GLY A 86 16.62 -12.42 1.20
CA GLY A 86 16.05 -13.57 1.91
C GLY A 86 14.52 -13.61 1.83
N ARG A 87 13.95 -14.80 2.01
CA ARG A 87 12.49 -15.04 2.02
C ARG A 87 11.84 -14.84 3.39
N SER A 88 12.57 -14.31 4.37
CA SER A 88 12.11 -14.22 5.76
C SER A 88 11.30 -12.95 6.04
N SER A 89 10.53 -12.47 5.06
CA SER A 89 9.83 -11.19 5.12
C SER A 89 8.61 -11.19 4.22
N ASP A 90 7.45 -10.94 4.83
CA ASP A 90 6.15 -10.91 4.17
C ASP A 90 5.48 -9.55 4.38
N ILE A 91 4.92 -9.04 3.29
CA ILE A 91 4.00 -7.90 3.29
C ILE A 91 2.68 -8.41 2.72
N ALA A 92 1.59 -8.23 3.45
CA ALA A 92 0.24 -8.53 2.99
C ALA A 92 -0.68 -7.32 3.19
N ILE A 93 -1.65 -7.20 2.30
CA ILE A 93 -2.68 -6.16 2.30
C ILE A 93 -4.02 -6.88 2.18
N ASP A 94 -5.00 -6.48 2.95
CA ASP A 94 -6.35 -7.04 2.91
C ASP A 94 -7.41 -5.95 3.16
N ASP A 95 -8.68 -6.28 2.93
CA ASP A 95 -9.84 -5.44 3.29
C ASP A 95 -9.70 -3.98 2.81
N ILE A 96 -9.40 -3.80 1.52
CA ILE A 96 -9.33 -2.47 0.88
C ILE A 96 -10.74 -1.93 0.72
N VAL A 97 -11.00 -0.76 1.30
CA VAL A 97 -12.31 -0.10 1.29
C VAL A 97 -12.18 1.35 0.84
N LEU A 98 -13.14 1.78 0.02
CA LEU A 98 -13.33 3.16 -0.39
C LEU A 98 -14.70 3.63 0.11
N GLU A 99 -14.70 4.53 1.09
CA GLU A 99 -15.91 5.04 1.74
C GLU A 99 -16.02 6.55 1.54
N GLY A 100 -17.09 7.00 0.87
CA GLY A 100 -17.40 8.43 0.76
C GLY A 100 -17.99 8.97 2.06
N GLU A 101 -17.68 10.21 2.41
CA GLU A 101 -18.38 10.90 3.50
C GLU A 101 -19.79 11.29 3.05
N SER A 102 -20.82 10.67 3.62
CA SER A 102 -22.24 10.91 3.29
C SER A 102 -22.71 12.33 3.59
#